data_AF-A0A7C5PCG9-F1
#
_entry.id   AF-A0A7C5PCG9-F1
#
_cell.length_a   1.000
_cell.length_b   1.000
_cell.length_c   1.000
_cell.angle_alpha   90.00
_cell.angle_beta   90.00
_cell.angle_gamma   90.00
#
_symmetry.space_group_name_H-M   'P 1'
#
loop_
_entity.id
_entity.type
_entity.pdbx_description
1 polymer ?
#
loop_
_entity_poly.entity_id
_entity_poly.type
_entity_poly.pdbx_seq_one_letter_code
_entity_poly.pdbx_strand_id
1 'polypeptide(L)'
;MSTHKEPKLSCKVWLEYNGKPLLGKGGAEILERIEKEQSLSKAAKELGMSYRYLWNYIKRMEKTVGAPVIETFRGGRAGGGGAKLTALGKGLLQDYRLVGGYLEEILSGMQHGIYRLQMGAEKPLLGTVKAIKRKGKTAEITVEVKPPIAVTAFVSDEKAEELELKVGDDVEIWVRTWGLIIKKGKMATQPHICR
;
A
#
# COMPACT_ATOMS: atom_id res chain seq x y z
N MET A 1 34.12 -22.77 12.25
CA MET A 1 32.93 -22.72 11.36
C MET A 1 32.03 -21.59 11.84
N SER A 2 32.21 -20.38 11.31
CA SER A 2 31.45 -19.21 11.72
C SER A 2 30.14 -19.16 10.94
N THR A 3 29.03 -19.41 11.62
CA THR A 3 27.67 -19.25 11.09
C THR A 3 27.36 -17.77 10.91
N HIS A 4 27.82 -17.18 9.81
CA HIS A 4 27.39 -15.83 9.43
C HIS A 4 25.91 -15.89 9.05
N LYS A 5 25.06 -15.45 9.99
CA LYS A 5 23.62 -15.33 9.80
C LYS A 5 23.36 -14.15 8.86
N GLU A 6 22.78 -14.40 7.70
CA GLU A 6 22.48 -13.34 6.73
C GLU A 6 21.56 -12.27 7.35
N PRO A 7 21.80 -10.98 7.08
CA PRO A 7 20.99 -9.90 7.62
C PRO A 7 19.58 -9.92 7.01
N LYS A 8 18.56 -10.04 7.86
CA LYS A 8 17.14 -9.96 7.46
C LYS A 8 16.68 -8.51 7.40
N LEU A 9 16.27 -8.05 6.23
CA LEU A 9 15.63 -6.74 6.07
C LEU A 9 14.26 -6.73 6.75
N SER A 10 13.99 -5.72 7.57
CA SER A 10 12.70 -5.52 8.23
C SER A 10 12.30 -4.05 8.17
N CYS A 11 11.01 -3.79 8.01
CA CYS A 11 10.43 -2.45 8.05
C CYS A 11 9.29 -2.43 9.06
N LYS A 12 9.09 -1.28 9.71
CA LYS A 12 7.97 -1.03 10.61
C LYS A 12 7.19 0.17 10.12
N VAL A 13 5.89 0.01 9.99
CA VAL A 13 4.95 1.03 9.51
C VAL A 13 4.03 1.41 10.63
N TRP A 14 3.69 2.69 10.70
CA TRP A 14 2.58 3.20 11.47
C TRP A 14 1.95 4.40 10.77
N LEU A 15 0.65 4.57 10.96
CA LEU A 15 -0.09 5.77 10.59
C LEU A 15 -0.01 6.79 11.73
N GLU A 16 0.02 8.06 11.36
CA GLU A 16 -0.03 9.19 12.27
C GLU A 16 -1.22 10.09 11.94
N TYR A 17 -1.69 10.81 12.95
CA TYR A 17 -2.73 11.82 12.79
C TYR A 17 -2.35 13.04 13.63
N ASN A 18 -2.23 14.21 12.98
CA ASN A 18 -1.74 15.45 13.59
C ASN A 18 -0.42 15.28 14.36
N GLY A 19 0.55 14.59 13.75
CA GLY A 19 1.88 14.32 14.33
C GLY A 19 1.88 13.37 15.53
N LYS A 20 0.77 12.67 15.80
CA LYS A 20 0.66 11.68 16.87
C LYS A 20 0.53 10.27 16.29
N PRO A 21 1.24 9.26 16.83
CA PRO A 21 1.07 7.87 16.42
C PRO A 21 -0.37 7.42 16.60
N LEU A 22 -0.96 6.89 15.53
CA LEU A 22 -2.35 6.47 15.49
C LEU A 22 -2.47 4.94 15.44
N LEU A 23 -1.91 4.31 14.41
CA LEU A 23 -2.13 2.89 14.10
C LEU A 23 -0.85 2.24 13.61
N GLY A 24 -0.32 1.27 14.35
CA GLY A 24 0.75 0.39 13.87
C GLY A 24 0.27 -1.06 13.78
N LYS A 25 1.19 -1.99 13.46
CA LYS A 25 0.89 -3.44 13.30
C LYS A 25 -0.07 -4.00 14.35
N GLY A 26 0.25 -3.86 15.64
CA GLY A 26 -0.59 -4.42 16.70
C GLY A 26 -1.98 -3.78 16.80
N GLY A 27 -2.12 -2.51 16.41
CA GLY A 27 -3.43 -1.87 16.33
C GLY A 27 -4.23 -2.34 15.12
N ALA A 28 -3.58 -2.55 13.97
CA ALA A 28 -4.22 -3.08 12.79
C ALA A 28 -4.72 -4.52 13.04
N GLU A 29 -3.93 -5.35 13.72
CA GLU A 29 -4.34 -6.69 14.16
C GLU A 29 -5.57 -6.64 15.08
N ILE A 30 -5.64 -5.67 16.00
CA ILE A 30 -6.84 -5.45 16.84
C ILE A 30 -8.06 -5.15 15.98
N LEU A 31 -7.96 -4.18 15.05
CA LEU A 31 -9.09 -3.79 14.20
C LEU A 31 -9.55 -4.95 13.30
N GLU A 32 -8.61 -5.69 12.72
CA GLU A 32 -8.88 -6.86 11.89
C GLU A 32 -9.60 -7.97 12.66
N ARG A 33 -9.20 -8.24 13.90
CA ARG A 33 -9.89 -9.23 14.72
C ARG A 33 -11.26 -8.77 15.16
N ILE A 34 -11.47 -7.48 15.40
CA ILE A 34 -12.80 -6.95 15.69
C ILE A 34 -13.71 -7.03 14.46
N GLU A 35 -13.18 -6.72 13.27
CA GLU A 35 -13.89 -6.87 12.00
C GLU A 35 -14.36 -8.32 11.79
N LYS A 36 -13.48 -9.30 12.07
CA LYS A 36 -13.76 -10.73 11.92
C LYS A 36 -14.71 -11.29 12.99
N GLU A 37 -14.41 -11.05 14.26
CA GLU A 37 -15.10 -11.69 15.39
C GLU A 37 -16.38 -10.96 15.82
N GLN A 38 -16.52 -9.70 15.43
CA GLN A 38 -17.59 -8.78 15.84
C GLN A 38 -17.78 -8.71 17.37
N SER A 39 -16.70 -8.97 18.12
CA SER A 39 -16.70 -9.06 19.58
C SER A 39 -15.32 -8.75 20.14
N LEU A 40 -15.27 -7.80 21.07
CA LEU A 40 -14.02 -7.39 21.72
C LEU A 40 -13.43 -8.48 22.61
N SER A 41 -14.27 -9.27 23.28
CA SER A 41 -13.79 -10.36 24.15
C SER A 41 -13.19 -11.50 23.34
N LYS A 42 -13.82 -11.87 22.22
CA LYS A 42 -13.25 -12.85 21.28
C LYS A 42 -11.96 -12.32 20.64
N ALA A 43 -11.96 -11.08 20.14
CA ALA A 43 -10.77 -10.48 19.55
C ALA A 43 -9.59 -10.43 20.54
N ALA A 44 -9.84 -10.05 21.79
CA ALA A 44 -8.80 -10.05 22.83
C ALA A 44 -8.26 -11.46 23.10
N LYS A 45 -9.14 -12.46 23.20
CA LYS A 45 -8.77 -13.87 23.41
C LYS A 45 -7.92 -14.42 22.27
N GLU A 46 -8.34 -14.18 21.02
CA GLU A 46 -7.63 -14.62 19.81
C GLU A 46 -6.24 -13.98 19.67
N LEU A 47 -6.10 -12.74 20.11
CA LEU A 47 -4.81 -12.03 20.10
C LEU A 47 -3.95 -12.31 21.34
N GLY A 48 -4.41 -13.16 22.27
CA GLY A 48 -3.69 -13.45 23.52
C GLY A 48 -3.48 -12.22 24.41
N MET A 49 -4.35 -11.21 24.31
CA MET A 49 -4.26 -9.96 25.08
C MET A 49 -5.41 -9.82 26.06
N SER A 50 -5.19 -9.04 27.12
CA SER A 50 -6.29 -8.72 28.04
C SER A 50 -7.32 -7.83 27.37
N TYR A 51 -8.61 -8.05 27.68
CA TYR A 51 -9.69 -7.18 27.23
C TYR A 51 -9.41 -5.70 27.56
N ARG A 52 -8.90 -5.43 28.76
CA ARG A 52 -8.54 -4.08 29.21
C ARG A 52 -7.47 -3.44 28.31
N TYR A 53 -6.46 -4.20 27.90
CA TYR A 53 -5.42 -3.70 26.99
C TYR A 53 -6.01 -3.33 25.63
N LEU A 54 -6.78 -4.23 25.02
CA LEU A 54 -7.44 -4.00 23.74
C LEU A 54 -8.36 -2.77 23.80
N TRP A 55 -9.19 -2.68 24.84
CA TRP A 55 -10.09 -1.55 25.05
C TRP A 55 -9.34 -0.22 25.20
N ASN A 56 -8.30 -0.19 26.02
CA ASN A 56 -7.47 1.00 26.21
C ASN A 56 -6.75 1.42 24.91
N TYR A 57 -6.33 0.45 24.09
CA TYR A 57 -5.72 0.72 22.80
C TYR A 57 -6.70 1.45 21.87
N ILE A 58 -7.94 0.95 21.76
CA ILE A 58 -8.99 1.56 20.94
C ILE A 58 -9.34 2.95 21.47
N LYS A 59 -9.51 3.10 22.79
CA LYS A 59 -9.83 4.42 23.37
C LYS A 59 -8.73 5.45 23.13
N ARG A 60 -7.46 5.04 23.12
CA ARG A 60 -6.35 5.93 22.73
C ARG A 60 -6.44 6.30 21.25
N MET A 61 -6.74 5.36 20.37
CA MET A 61 -6.93 5.61 18.94
C MET A 61 -8.08 6.60 18.69
N GLU A 62 -9.24 6.37 19.30
CA GLU A 62 -10.40 7.26 19.23
C GLU A 62 -10.09 8.67 19.77
N LYS A 63 -9.32 8.76 20.86
CA LYS A 63 -8.87 10.04 21.41
C LYS A 63 -7.94 10.79 20.44
N THR A 64 -7.07 10.09 19.73
CA THR A 64 -6.16 10.70 18.75
C THR A 64 -6.93 11.25 17.55
N VAL A 65 -7.92 10.51 17.03
CA VAL A 65 -8.70 10.93 15.85
C VAL A 65 -9.88 11.85 16.19
N GLY A 66 -10.33 11.84 17.45
CA GLY A 66 -11.47 12.62 17.91
C GLY A 66 -12.84 12.03 17.53
N ALA A 67 -12.87 10.77 17.07
CA ALA A 67 -14.08 10.10 16.59
C ALA A 67 -14.08 8.61 16.95
N PRO A 68 -15.27 7.97 17.08
CA PRO A 68 -15.36 6.55 17.37
C PRO A 68 -14.81 5.71 16.22
N VAL A 69 -13.97 4.74 16.56
CA VAL A 69 -13.35 3.77 15.65
C VAL A 69 -14.18 2.48 15.66
N ILE A 70 -14.88 2.21 16.76
CA ILE A 70 -15.78 1.07 16.91
C ILE A 70 -17.15 1.51 17.40
N GLU A 71 -18.17 0.72 17.09
CA GLU A 71 -19.50 0.76 17.70
C GLU A 71 -19.68 -0.49 18.56
N THR A 72 -20.16 -0.31 19.78
CA THR A 72 -20.43 -1.41 20.71
C THR A 72 -21.92 -1.52 20.99
N PHE A 73 -22.45 -2.73 21.02
CA PHE A 73 -23.84 -3.02 21.37
C PHE A 73 -23.89 -3.91 22.61
N ARG A 74 -24.77 -3.58 23.55
CA ARG A 74 -24.95 -4.37 24.77
C ARG A 74 -25.79 -5.61 24.47
N GLY A 75 -25.32 -6.77 24.94
CA GLY A 75 -26.12 -7.99 24.96
C GLY A 75 -27.06 -7.98 26.17
N GLY A 76 -28.23 -8.60 26.03
CA GLY A 76 -29.20 -8.76 27.11
C GLY A 76 -28.81 -9.84 28.13
N ARG A 77 -29.79 -10.27 28.93
CA ARG A 77 -29.66 -11.20 30.08
C ARG A 77 -28.97 -12.54 29.76
N ALA A 78 -28.95 -12.96 28.50
CA ALA A 78 -28.31 -14.19 28.03
C ALA A 78 -26.81 -14.02 27.65
N GLY A 79 -26.25 -12.81 27.79
CA GLY A 79 -24.90 -12.49 27.32
C GLY A 79 -24.82 -12.27 25.81
N GLY A 80 -23.72 -11.66 25.33
CA GLY A 80 -23.49 -11.43 23.90
C GLY A 80 -23.54 -9.97 23.46
N GLY A 81 -22.83 -9.08 24.17
CA GLY A 81 -22.47 -7.79 23.59
C GLY A 81 -21.48 -7.97 22.45
N GLY A 82 -21.54 -7.10 21.45
CA GLY A 82 -20.64 -7.15 20.30
C GLY A 82 -20.04 -5.80 19.97
N ALA A 83 -19.09 -5.81 19.04
CA ALA A 83 -18.46 -4.61 18.54
C ALA A 83 -18.18 -4.72 17.05
N LYS A 84 -18.36 -3.62 16.33
CA LYS A 84 -18.05 -3.51 14.90
C LYS A 84 -17.19 -2.29 14.66
N LEU A 85 -16.38 -2.33 13.61
CA LEU A 85 -15.68 -1.13 13.16
C LEU A 85 -16.69 -0.12 12.59
N THR A 86 -16.52 1.16 12.94
CA THR A 86 -17.19 2.26 12.24
C THR A 86 -16.63 2.37 10.80
N ALA A 87 -17.25 3.21 9.97
CA ALA A 87 -16.68 3.55 8.66
C ALA A 87 -15.24 4.08 8.78
N LEU A 88 -14.98 4.91 9.79
CA LEU A 88 -13.65 5.43 10.10
C LEU A 88 -12.67 4.31 10.50
N GLY A 89 -13.08 3.38 11.37
CA GLY A 89 -12.23 2.25 11.75
C GLY A 89 -11.88 1.33 10.58
N LYS A 90 -12.82 1.13 9.66
CA LYS A 90 -12.56 0.38 8.41
C LYS A 90 -11.58 1.11 7.50
N GLY A 91 -11.75 2.43 7.33
CA GLY A 91 -10.84 3.26 6.53
C GLY A 91 -9.40 3.20 7.05
N LEU A 92 -9.20 3.38 8.37
CA LEU A 92 -7.87 3.28 8.97
C LEU A 92 -7.21 1.91 8.77
N LEU A 93 -7.99 0.83 8.90
CA LEU A 93 -7.50 -0.53 8.66
C LEU A 93 -7.14 -0.73 7.18
N GLN A 94 -7.96 -0.20 6.26
CA GLN A 94 -7.70 -0.26 4.82
C GLN A 94 -6.44 0.50 4.43
N ASP A 95 -6.25 1.72 4.92
CA ASP A 95 -5.07 2.54 4.66
C ASP A 95 -3.79 1.83 5.16
N TYR A 96 -3.85 1.24 6.36
CA TYR A 96 -2.74 0.47 6.91
C TYR A 96 -2.42 -0.76 6.05
N ARG A 97 -3.44 -1.53 5.62
CA ARG A 97 -3.26 -2.70 4.74
C ARG A 97 -2.65 -2.31 3.41
N LEU A 98 -3.11 -1.20 2.82
CA LEU A 98 -2.62 -0.70 1.55
C LEU A 98 -1.11 -0.40 1.62
N VAL A 99 -0.69 0.38 2.61
CA VAL A 99 0.74 0.71 2.81
C VAL A 99 1.57 -0.53 3.13
N GLY A 100 1.02 -1.45 3.93
CA GLY A 100 1.67 -2.73 4.23
C GLY A 100 1.94 -3.57 2.97
N GLY A 101 0.96 -3.68 2.08
CA GLY A 101 1.10 -4.42 0.82
C GLY A 101 2.20 -3.87 -0.08
N TYR A 102 2.27 -2.54 -0.25
CA TYR A 102 3.34 -1.91 -1.03
C TYR A 102 4.73 -2.18 -0.46
N LEU A 103 4.87 -2.14 0.87
CA LEU A 103 6.17 -2.37 1.52
C LEU A 103 6.59 -3.83 1.47
N GLU A 104 5.67 -4.78 1.59
CA GLU A 104 5.97 -6.20 1.40
C GLU A 104 6.48 -6.47 -0.02
N GLU A 105 5.86 -5.84 -1.02
CA GLU A 105 6.31 -5.93 -2.42
C GLU A 105 7.73 -5.39 -2.61
N ILE A 106 8.02 -4.21 -2.06
CA ILE A 106 9.35 -3.58 -2.12
C ILE A 106 10.40 -4.44 -1.40
N LEU A 107 10.11 -4.90 -0.18
CA LEU A 107 11.04 -5.67 0.64
C LEU A 107 11.32 -7.05 0.06
N SER A 108 10.31 -7.71 -0.51
CA SER A 108 10.48 -8.98 -1.24
C SER A 108 11.44 -8.80 -2.42
N GLY A 109 11.32 -7.68 -3.15
CA GLY A 109 12.28 -7.31 -4.20
C GLY A 109 13.70 -7.09 -3.67
N MET A 110 13.88 -6.60 -2.45
CA MET A 110 15.21 -6.32 -1.87
C MET A 110 15.90 -7.55 -1.25
N GLN A 111 15.16 -8.46 -0.61
CA GLN A 111 15.72 -9.61 0.12
C GLN A 111 16.34 -10.68 -0.79
N HIS A 112 15.83 -10.86 -2.01
CA HIS A 112 16.32 -11.90 -2.93
C HIS A 112 17.64 -11.54 -3.65
N GLY A 113 18.39 -10.54 -3.17
CA GLY A 113 19.57 -10.01 -3.89
C GLY A 113 19.21 -9.37 -5.25
N ILE A 114 17.92 -9.28 -5.56
CA ILE A 114 17.37 -8.82 -6.83
C ILE A 114 17.73 -7.34 -7.06
N TYR A 115 17.79 -6.48 -6.04
CA TYR A 115 18.30 -5.11 -6.27
C TYR A 115 19.83 -4.97 -6.34
N ARG A 116 20.61 -6.02 -6.00
CA ARG A 116 22.09 -6.01 -6.14
C ARG A 116 22.57 -6.74 -7.41
N LEU A 117 21.76 -7.62 -7.99
CA LEU A 117 22.05 -8.40 -9.20
C LEU A 117 21.02 -8.24 -10.35
N GLN A 118 19.90 -7.54 -10.13
CA GLN A 118 18.96 -7.09 -11.18
C GLN A 118 18.94 -5.56 -11.31
N MET A 119 20.11 -4.97 -11.57
CA MET A 119 20.17 -3.94 -12.62
C MET A 119 19.84 -4.65 -13.97
N GLY A 120 18.62 -5.15 -14.10
CA GLY A 120 18.24 -6.09 -15.16
C GLY A 120 16.75 -6.46 -15.21
N ALA A 121 15.98 -6.26 -14.13
CA ALA A 121 14.52 -6.33 -14.18
C ALA A 121 13.93 -5.09 -13.51
N GLU A 122 14.11 -3.97 -14.18
CA GLU A 122 13.23 -2.82 -14.09
C GLU A 122 11.77 -3.30 -14.12
N LYS A 123 11.00 -3.06 -13.05
CA LYS A 123 9.54 -3.30 -13.11
C LYS A 123 8.91 -2.06 -13.75
N PRO A 124 8.17 -2.21 -14.86
CA PRO A 124 7.57 -1.05 -15.51
C PRO A 124 6.55 -0.39 -14.60
N LEU A 125 6.57 0.93 -14.53
CA LEU A 125 5.45 1.70 -13.98
C LEU A 125 4.34 1.69 -15.03
N LEU A 126 3.19 1.14 -14.67
CA LEU A 126 2.00 1.08 -15.51
C LEU A 126 1.17 2.34 -15.33
N GLY A 127 0.99 3.11 -16.40
CA GLY A 127 0.21 4.34 -16.35
C GLY A 127 -0.47 4.69 -17.67
N THR A 128 -1.32 5.71 -17.61
CA THR A 128 -2.04 6.24 -18.75
C THR A 128 -1.56 7.65 -19.06
N VAL A 129 -1.28 7.93 -20.33
CA VAL A 129 -0.82 9.26 -20.77
C VAL A 129 -1.94 10.29 -20.62
N LYS A 130 -1.73 11.35 -19.84
CA LYS A 130 -2.69 12.46 -19.64
C LYS A 130 -2.44 13.65 -20.55
N ALA A 131 -1.17 13.98 -20.79
CA ALA A 131 -0.82 15.13 -21.60
C ALA A 131 0.51 14.90 -22.31
N ILE A 132 0.64 15.49 -23.50
CA ILE A 132 1.87 15.55 -24.28
C ILE A 132 2.05 17.00 -24.72
N LYS A 133 3.16 17.65 -24.34
CA LYS A 133 3.51 19.02 -24.74
C LYS A 133 4.82 19.01 -25.53
N ARG A 134 4.81 19.51 -26.77
CA ARG A 134 6.02 19.58 -27.62
C ARG A 134 6.74 20.91 -27.45
N LYS A 135 8.08 20.86 -27.31
CA LYS A 135 8.98 22.01 -27.25
C LYS A 135 10.25 21.71 -28.05
N GLY A 136 10.35 22.26 -29.26
CA GLY A 136 11.54 22.11 -30.10
C GLY A 136 11.72 20.68 -30.62
N LYS A 137 12.74 19.98 -30.11
CA LYS A 137 13.00 18.55 -30.40
C LYS A 137 12.63 17.63 -29.23
N THR A 138 11.94 18.15 -28.23
CA THR A 138 11.62 17.44 -26.98
C THR A 138 10.13 17.54 -26.67
N ALA A 139 9.52 16.40 -26.35
CA ALA A 139 8.18 16.27 -25.84
C ALA A 139 8.21 16.02 -24.32
N GLU A 140 7.44 16.81 -23.58
CA GLU A 140 7.12 16.60 -22.17
C GLU A 140 5.84 15.75 -22.10
N ILE A 141 5.95 14.55 -21.54
CA ILE A 141 4.85 13.58 -21.41
C ILE A 141 4.48 13.46 -19.94
N THR A 142 3.22 13.73 -19.60
CA THR A 142 2.68 13.53 -18.26
C THR A 142 1.87 12.24 -18.22
N VAL A 143 2.31 11.29 -17.39
CA VAL A 143 1.65 9.99 -17.21
C VAL A 143 1.02 9.93 -15.82
N GLU A 144 -0.28 9.66 -15.77
CA GLU A 144 -0.95 9.28 -14.52
C GLU A 144 -0.71 7.80 -14.30
N VAL A 145 0.17 7.49 -13.34
CA VAL A 145 0.32 6.12 -12.85
C VAL A 145 -0.78 5.92 -11.82
N LYS A 146 -1.42 4.73 -11.82
CA LYS A 146 -2.39 4.40 -10.78
C LYS A 146 -1.73 4.61 -9.41
N PRO A 147 -2.41 5.24 -8.45
CA PRO A 147 -1.73 5.92 -7.38
C PRO A 147 -0.72 5.08 -6.59
N PRO A 148 0.31 5.78 -6.04
CA PRO A 148 0.35 7.25 -5.95
C PRO A 148 1.64 7.87 -6.50
N ILE A 149 1.78 8.09 -7.82
CA ILE A 149 2.71 9.11 -8.41
C ILE A 149 2.28 9.39 -9.87
N ALA A 150 2.24 10.65 -10.30
CA ALA A 150 2.26 10.98 -11.73
C ALA A 150 3.72 11.21 -12.16
N VAL A 151 4.17 10.59 -13.25
CA VAL A 151 5.56 10.69 -13.74
C VAL A 151 5.58 11.58 -14.99
N THR A 152 6.45 12.59 -14.99
CA THR A 152 6.76 13.40 -16.17
C THR A 152 8.06 12.93 -16.79
N ALA A 153 8.03 12.55 -18.07
CA ALA A 153 9.19 12.13 -18.83
C ALA A 153 9.44 13.09 -20.01
N PHE A 154 10.72 13.31 -20.33
CA PHE A 154 11.12 14.05 -21.54
C PHE A 154 11.62 13.05 -22.57
N VAL A 155 11.00 13.04 -23.74
CA VAL A 155 11.33 12.15 -24.87
C VAL A 155 11.55 13.02 -26.11
N SER A 156 12.38 12.60 -27.07
CA SER A 156 12.50 13.36 -28.32
C SER A 156 11.23 13.23 -29.18
N ASP A 157 10.96 14.23 -30.01
CA ASP A 157 9.77 14.19 -30.89
C ASP A 157 9.81 13.00 -31.85
N GLU A 158 10.99 12.67 -32.39
CA GLU A 158 11.16 11.52 -33.28
C GLU A 158 10.79 10.20 -32.58
N LYS A 159 11.15 10.07 -31.29
CA LYS A 159 10.88 8.86 -30.52
C LYS A 159 9.41 8.76 -30.08
N ALA A 160 8.77 9.89 -29.82
CA ALA A 160 7.33 9.94 -29.53
C ALA A 160 6.49 9.57 -30.78
N GLU A 161 6.94 9.99 -31.97
CA GLU A 161 6.35 9.61 -33.25
C GLU A 161 6.58 8.14 -33.60
N GLU A 162 7.81 7.63 -33.41
CA GLU A 162 8.15 6.20 -33.61
C GLU A 162 7.25 5.27 -32.78
N LEU A 163 6.93 5.67 -31.56
CA LEU A 163 6.06 4.91 -30.64
C LEU A 163 4.56 5.23 -30.83
N GLU A 164 4.21 6.11 -31.77
CA GLU A 164 2.84 6.57 -32.04
C GLU A 164 2.06 7.00 -30.79
N LEU A 165 2.71 7.64 -29.82
CA LEU A 165 2.12 7.94 -28.51
C LEU A 165 0.98 8.98 -28.61
N LYS A 166 -0.18 8.64 -28.03
CA LYS A 166 -1.38 9.47 -27.99
C LYS A 166 -1.90 9.56 -26.54
N VAL A 167 -2.61 10.64 -26.24
CA VAL A 167 -3.30 10.78 -24.95
C VAL A 167 -4.31 9.64 -24.81
N GLY A 168 -4.29 8.97 -23.65
CA GLY A 168 -5.11 7.79 -23.38
C GLY A 168 -4.45 6.45 -23.68
N ASP A 169 -3.23 6.42 -24.24
CA ASP A 169 -2.50 5.16 -24.42
C ASP A 169 -2.06 4.56 -23.08
N ASP A 170 -2.11 3.22 -23.00
CA ASP A 170 -1.46 2.44 -21.94
C ASP A 170 0.04 2.33 -22.24
N VAL A 171 0.86 2.69 -21.25
CA VAL A 171 2.32 2.74 -21.40
C VAL A 171 3.04 2.09 -20.22
N GLU A 172 4.16 1.44 -20.53
CA GLU A 172 5.13 0.92 -19.58
C GLU A 172 6.34 1.85 -19.50
N ILE A 173 6.65 2.35 -18.31
CA ILE A 173 7.79 3.24 -18.07
C ILE A 173 8.88 2.55 -17.27
N TRP A 174 10.10 2.57 -17.80
CA TRP A 174 11.28 1.95 -17.21
C TRP A 174 12.29 3.03 -16.78
N VAL A 175 12.76 3.01 -15.52
CA VAL A 175 13.67 4.02 -14.95
C VAL A 175 15.09 3.44 -14.83
N ARG A 176 16.04 3.97 -15.59
CA ARG A 176 17.48 3.65 -15.49
C ARG A 176 18.24 4.86 -14.94
N THR A 177 19.43 4.63 -14.37
CA THR A 177 20.31 5.60 -13.67
C THR A 177 20.66 6.90 -14.44
N TRP A 178 20.31 7.04 -15.72
CA TRP A 178 20.35 8.32 -16.45
C TRP A 178 19.23 8.47 -17.52
N GLY A 179 18.18 7.64 -17.54
CA GLY A 179 17.19 7.71 -18.61
C GLY A 179 15.92 6.92 -18.39
N LEU A 180 14.82 7.42 -18.97
CA LEU A 180 13.51 6.79 -18.98
C LEU A 180 13.26 6.13 -20.34
N ILE A 181 12.84 4.86 -20.36
CA ILE A 181 12.40 4.16 -21.58
C ILE A 181 10.89 3.96 -21.50
N ILE A 182 10.17 4.36 -22.54
CA ILE A 182 8.71 4.19 -22.67
C ILE A 182 8.43 3.15 -23.75
N LYS A 183 7.56 2.18 -23.43
CA LYS A 183 7.01 1.21 -24.40
C LYS A 183 5.50 1.33 -24.45
N LYS A 184 4.93 1.30 -25.66
CA LYS A 184 3.49 1.26 -25.92
C LYS A 184 3.02 -0.19 -26.06
N GLY A 185 1.96 -0.58 -25.36
CA GLY A 185 1.43 -1.95 -25.42
C GLY A 185 0.13 -2.14 -24.65
N LYS A 186 -0.63 -3.20 -24.97
CA LYS A 186 -1.82 -3.57 -24.19
C LYS A 186 -1.38 -4.10 -22.83
N MET A 187 -2.03 -3.63 -21.76
CA MET A 187 -1.88 -4.21 -20.44
C MET A 187 -2.20 -5.71 -20.49
N ALA A 188 -1.18 -6.57 -20.42
CA ALA A 188 -1.39 -7.97 -20.13
C ALA A 188 -1.82 -8.06 -18.66
N THR A 189 -3.12 -8.18 -18.41
CA THR A 189 -3.59 -8.73 -17.13
C THR A 189 -2.98 -10.11 -17.00
N GLN A 190 -2.00 -10.29 -16.11
CA GLN A 190 -1.60 -11.63 -15.71
C GLN A 190 -2.88 -12.34 -15.24
N PRO A 191 -3.22 -13.51 -15.81
CA PRO A 191 -4.35 -14.27 -15.32
C PRO A 191 -4.10 -14.62 -13.86
N HIS A 192 -5.13 -14.41 -13.04
CA HIS A 192 -5.22 -14.95 -11.70
C HIS A 192 -4.87 -16.43 -11.75
N ILE A 193 -3.71 -16.81 -11.22
CA ILE A 193 -3.43 -18.21 -10.92
C ILE A 193 -4.21 -18.52 -9.64
N CYS A 194 -5.48 -18.89 -9.82
CA CYS A 194 -6.19 -19.72 -8.87
C CYS A 194 -5.70 -21.16 -9.05
N ARG A 195 -4.75 -21.58 -8.22
CA ARG A 195 -4.73 -22.87 -7.49
C ARG A 195 -3.41 -23.08 -6.76
#